data_AF-A0A2C5YA32-F1
#
_entry.id   AF-A0A2C5YA32-F1
#
_cell.length_a   1.000
_cell.length_b   1.000
_cell.length_c   1.000
_cell.angle_alpha   90.00
_cell.angle_beta   90.00
_cell.angle_gamma   90.00
#
_symmetry.space_group_name_H-M   'P 1'
#
loop_
_entity.id
_entity.type
_entity.pdbx_description
1 polymer ?
#
loop_
_entity_poly.entity_id
_entity_poly.type
_entity_poly.pdbx_seq_one_letter_code
_entity_poly.pdbx_strand_id
1 'polypeptide(L)'
;MEIRKQQDAEEPFQPVFNEGMYDRARFTSDFGDRWIHGFQTGGRIIVRVSITSKETASKRDIQTHAEASLRFWGVAGSFSARVKKSMGELDRHAHVDVSIHYQGDMGHRALGMTPETMERTAVEETFEQAKSWADWFVESACYHEYKYQTVLDDYENLANFPHRQKTMDYSAAHKVSYMVLKERVKISELASVLQQGFLTADLKRKINKADIEIGSACKQWVLEAALFPAGAVESAMVLIEKITADFYAKYLRYLVRHPPQCSFIA
;
A
#
# COMPACT_ATOMS: atom_id res chain seq x y z
N MET A 1 -5.24 10.28 3.10
CA MET A 1 -4.65 11.04 4.21
C MET A 1 -4.60 10.15 5.44
N GLU A 2 -3.54 10.27 6.23
CA GLU A 2 -3.33 9.50 7.45
C GLU A 2 -3.00 10.49 8.57
N ILE A 3 -3.70 10.38 9.68
CA ILE A 3 -3.43 11.18 10.89
C ILE A 3 -2.99 10.19 11.96
N ARG A 4 -1.78 10.39 12.47
CA ARG A 4 -1.22 9.64 13.59
C ARG A 4 -1.26 10.52 14.82
N LYS A 5 -1.79 10.01 15.91
CA LYS A 5 -1.63 10.67 17.20
C LYS A 5 -0.19 10.51 17.66
N GLN A 6 0.34 11.58 18.23
CA GLN A 6 1.56 11.48 19.03
C GLN A 6 1.24 10.56 20.21
N GLN A 7 2.13 9.61 20.49
CA GLN A 7 1.94 8.76 21.67
C GLN A 7 2.03 9.64 22.91
N ASP A 8 1.00 9.60 23.74
CA ASP A 8 1.03 10.27 25.04
C ASP A 8 2.19 9.69 25.86
N ALA A 9 3.03 10.58 26.40
CA ALA A 9 4.19 10.22 27.22
C ALA A 9 3.82 9.72 28.62
N GLU A 10 2.52 9.64 28.93
CA GLU A 10 2.00 9.30 30.24
C GLU A 10 1.34 7.93 30.24
N GLU A 11 2.13 6.87 30.47
CA GLU A 11 1.74 5.84 31.42
C GLU A 11 2.99 5.35 32.19
N PRO A 12 3.02 5.42 33.53
CA PRO A 12 4.04 4.79 34.36
C PRO A 12 3.80 3.28 34.49
N PHE A 13 3.31 2.63 33.42
CA PHE A 13 3.17 1.18 33.39
C PHE A 13 4.56 0.62 33.10
N GLN A 14 5.28 0.15 34.12
CA GLN A 14 6.47 -0.65 33.90
C GLN A 14 6.00 -2.05 33.48
N PRO A 15 6.08 -2.41 32.19
CA PRO A 15 5.62 -3.72 31.74
C PRO A 15 6.50 -4.81 32.38
N VAL A 16 5.86 -5.79 33.01
CA VAL A 16 6.52 -6.92 33.67
C VAL A 16 6.33 -8.17 32.84
N PHE A 17 7.38 -8.97 32.73
CA PHE A 17 7.32 -10.26 32.05
C PHE A 17 6.38 -11.24 32.78
N ASN A 18 5.48 -11.90 32.03
CA ASN A 18 4.55 -12.87 32.59
C ASN A 18 5.20 -14.26 32.70
N GLU A 19 5.73 -14.58 33.88
CA GLU A 19 6.37 -15.87 34.15
C GLU A 19 5.40 -17.08 34.11
N GLY A 20 4.09 -16.87 34.33
CA GLY A 20 3.11 -17.96 34.40
C GLY A 20 2.86 -18.68 33.07
N MET A 21 3.19 -18.04 31.95
CA MET A 21 3.10 -18.62 30.61
C MET A 21 4.47 -18.92 30.00
N TYR A 22 5.55 -18.76 30.77
CA TYR A 22 6.90 -18.89 30.26
C TYR A 22 7.32 -20.36 30.15
N ASP A 23 7.61 -20.77 28.92
CA ASP A 23 8.29 -22.01 28.60
C ASP A 23 9.52 -21.70 27.74
N ARG A 24 10.71 -21.95 28.29
CA ARG A 24 11.98 -21.65 27.61
C ARG A 24 12.10 -22.32 26.24
N ALA A 25 11.61 -23.55 26.10
CA ALA A 25 11.76 -24.32 24.86
C ALA A 25 10.81 -23.85 23.76
N ARG A 26 9.68 -23.26 24.14
CA ARG A 26 8.62 -22.80 23.21
C ARG A 26 8.51 -21.29 23.10
N PHE A 27 9.34 -20.53 23.83
CA PHE A 27 9.24 -19.08 23.92
C PHE A 27 9.10 -18.40 22.55
N THR A 28 10.00 -18.71 21.61
CA THR A 28 9.97 -18.07 20.29
C THR A 28 8.77 -18.50 19.45
N SER A 29 8.32 -19.76 19.54
CA SER A 29 7.12 -20.20 18.81
C SER A 29 5.84 -19.61 19.38
N ASP A 30 5.80 -19.39 20.69
CA ASP A 30 4.60 -18.96 21.40
C ASP A 30 4.46 -17.42 21.37
N PHE A 31 5.58 -16.70 21.38
CA PHE A 31 5.59 -15.24 21.55
C PHE A 31 6.33 -14.46 20.45
N GLY A 32 7.13 -15.11 19.61
CA GLY A 32 7.92 -14.44 18.57
C GLY A 32 9.23 -13.82 19.10
N ASP A 33 9.68 -12.74 18.44
CA ASP A 33 10.92 -12.02 18.76
C ASP A 33 10.72 -10.69 19.48
N ARG A 34 9.50 -10.12 19.43
CA ARG A 34 9.15 -8.83 20.05
C ARG A 34 7.77 -8.87 20.68
N TRP A 35 7.56 -8.02 21.67
CA TRP A 35 6.26 -7.84 22.31
C TRP A 35 5.60 -6.53 21.87
N ILE A 36 4.27 -6.47 22.00
CA ILE A 36 3.50 -5.26 21.69
C ILE A 36 3.61 -4.31 22.88
N HIS A 37 4.47 -3.30 22.76
CA HIS A 37 4.61 -2.21 23.72
C HIS A 37 3.41 -1.28 23.72
N GLY A 38 2.79 -1.11 22.56
CA GLY A 38 1.58 -0.31 22.46
C GLY A 38 1.07 -0.26 21.03
N PHE A 39 0.24 0.73 20.78
CA PHE A 39 -0.35 0.93 19.46
C PHE A 39 -0.21 2.40 19.08
N GLN A 40 0.10 2.64 17.81
CA GLN A 40 -0.14 3.94 17.20
C GLN A 40 -1.63 4.04 16.90
N THR A 41 -2.28 5.04 17.50
CA THR A 41 -3.68 5.35 17.27
C THR A 41 -3.83 6.46 16.25
N GLY A 42 -4.98 6.52 15.58
CA GLY A 42 -5.23 7.55 14.59
C GLY A 42 -6.47 7.28 13.76
N GLY A 43 -6.41 7.77 12.52
CA GLY A 43 -7.45 7.70 11.49
C GLY A 43 -6.83 7.50 10.10
N ARG A 44 -7.49 6.76 9.19
CA ARG A 44 -7.14 6.76 7.75
C ARG A 44 -8.36 6.91 6.87
N ILE A 45 -8.33 7.92 6.00
CA ILE A 45 -9.30 8.13 4.93
C ILE A 45 -8.61 8.11 3.57
N ILE A 46 -9.17 7.35 2.63
CA ILE A 46 -8.75 7.29 1.24
C ILE A 46 -9.95 7.68 0.39
N VAL A 47 -9.86 8.83 -0.27
CA VAL A 47 -10.78 9.22 -1.33
C VAL A 47 -10.15 8.80 -2.65
N ARG A 48 -10.77 7.86 -3.35
CA ARG A 48 -10.36 7.44 -4.69
C ARG A 48 -11.29 8.10 -5.69
N VAL A 49 -10.70 8.88 -6.60
CA VAL A 49 -11.40 9.48 -7.73
C VAL A 49 -11.01 8.72 -8.98
N SER A 50 -11.99 8.11 -9.65
CA SER A 50 -11.82 7.42 -10.93
C SER A 50 -12.42 8.29 -12.02
N ILE A 51 -11.63 8.59 -13.06
CA ILE A 51 -12.06 9.44 -14.17
C ILE A 51 -11.94 8.61 -15.45
N THR A 52 -13.08 8.37 -16.09
CA THR A 52 -13.17 7.59 -17.33
C THR A 52 -13.54 8.53 -18.48
N SER A 53 -12.71 8.60 -19.52
CA SER A 53 -12.96 9.44 -20.69
C SER A 53 -14.24 9.01 -21.40
N LYS A 54 -15.07 9.98 -21.82
CA LYS A 54 -16.07 9.76 -22.87
C LYS A 54 -15.34 9.67 -24.22
N GLU A 55 -15.84 8.89 -25.17
CA GLU A 55 -15.12 8.40 -26.37
C GLU A 55 -14.49 9.48 -27.28
N THR A 56 -14.82 10.76 -27.10
CA THR A 56 -14.40 11.88 -27.97
C THR A 56 -13.43 12.87 -27.32
N ALA A 57 -13.02 12.66 -26.07
CA ALA A 57 -12.25 13.64 -25.31
C ALA A 57 -10.73 13.36 -25.32
N SER A 58 -9.95 14.44 -25.43
CA SER A 58 -8.50 14.42 -25.36
C SER A 58 -8.03 14.01 -23.96
N LYS A 59 -7.27 12.91 -23.86
CA LYS A 59 -6.71 12.42 -22.60
C LYS A 59 -5.89 13.48 -21.84
N ARG A 60 -5.17 14.34 -22.59
CA ARG A 60 -4.36 15.42 -22.01
C ARG A 60 -5.23 16.51 -21.39
N ASP A 61 -6.35 16.84 -22.02
CA ASP A 61 -7.25 17.88 -21.55
C ASP A 61 -8.04 17.38 -20.33
N ILE A 62 -8.49 16.13 -20.34
CA ILE A 62 -9.07 15.48 -19.16
C ILE A 62 -8.08 15.48 -17.99
N GLN A 63 -6.83 15.09 -18.21
CA GLN A 63 -5.82 15.10 -17.16
C GLN A 63 -5.60 16.50 -16.59
N THR A 64 -5.52 17.51 -17.46
CA THR A 64 -5.31 18.91 -17.03
C THR A 64 -6.48 19.39 -16.17
N HIS A 65 -7.72 19.13 -16.59
CA HIS A 65 -8.91 19.51 -15.84
C HIS A 65 -9.04 18.71 -14.53
N ALA A 66 -8.64 17.44 -14.51
CA ALA A 66 -8.57 16.60 -13.31
C ALA A 66 -7.56 17.13 -12.28
N GLU A 67 -6.35 17.45 -12.71
CA GLU A 67 -5.34 18.03 -11.83
C GLU A 67 -5.78 19.39 -11.28
N ALA A 68 -6.45 20.21 -12.10
CA ALA A 68 -6.98 21.49 -11.68
C ALA A 68 -8.16 21.36 -10.71
N SER A 69 -9.07 20.40 -10.93
CA SER A 69 -10.22 20.16 -10.05
C SER A 69 -9.79 19.60 -8.70
N LEU A 70 -8.69 18.86 -8.61
CA LEU A 70 -8.17 18.32 -7.34
C LEU A 70 -7.41 19.35 -6.48
N ARG A 71 -7.19 20.58 -6.94
CA ARG A 71 -6.41 21.59 -6.18
C ARG A 71 -7.09 22.11 -4.92
N PHE A 72 -8.36 21.77 -4.66
CA PHE A 72 -9.04 22.19 -3.44
C PHE A 72 -8.63 21.37 -2.20
N TRP A 73 -8.01 20.20 -2.38
CA TRP A 73 -7.63 19.34 -1.25
C TRP A 73 -6.60 20.03 -0.37
N GLY A 74 -6.88 20.12 0.93
CA GLY A 74 -6.01 20.80 1.91
C GLY A 74 -6.19 22.33 1.98
N VAL A 75 -7.13 22.91 1.22
CA VAL A 75 -7.49 24.33 1.32
C VAL A 75 -8.78 24.47 2.13
N ALA A 76 -8.76 25.34 3.14
CA ALA A 76 -9.96 25.70 3.91
C ALA A 76 -10.86 26.64 3.08
N GLY A 77 -12.17 26.38 3.08
CA GLY A 77 -13.17 27.19 2.37
C GLY A 77 -13.78 26.53 1.14
N SER A 78 -14.66 27.26 0.44
CA SER A 78 -15.41 26.77 -0.72
C SER A 78 -14.57 26.69 -2.00
N PHE A 79 -15.06 25.96 -3.00
CA PHE A 79 -14.36 25.82 -4.28
C PHE A 79 -14.18 27.16 -4.99
N SER A 80 -12.95 27.45 -5.41
CA SER A 80 -12.66 28.61 -6.26
C SER A 80 -13.37 28.51 -7.62
N ALA A 81 -13.66 29.65 -8.24
CA ALA A 81 -14.29 29.69 -9.57
C ALA A 81 -13.52 28.91 -10.65
N ARG A 82 -12.18 28.87 -10.54
CA ARG A 82 -11.32 28.10 -11.45
C ARG A 82 -11.47 26.59 -11.26
N VAL A 83 -11.65 26.13 -10.02
CA VAL A 83 -11.90 24.72 -9.69
C VAL A 83 -13.27 24.30 -10.22
N LYS A 84 -14.31 25.10 -9.96
CA LYS A 84 -15.68 24.86 -10.47
C LYS A 84 -15.71 24.78 -12.00
N LYS A 85 -15.04 25.72 -12.69
CA LYS A 85 -14.93 25.67 -14.15
C LYS A 85 -14.28 24.37 -14.64
N SER A 86 -13.22 23.91 -13.96
CA SER A 86 -12.54 22.66 -14.35
C SER A 86 -13.40 21.42 -14.06
N MET A 87 -14.21 21.43 -13.01
CA MET A 87 -15.19 20.38 -12.72
C MET A 87 -16.30 20.32 -13.78
N GLY A 88 -16.79 21.47 -14.25
CA GLY A 88 -17.76 21.53 -15.35
C GLY A 88 -17.21 20.98 -16.67
N GLU A 89 -15.93 21.20 -16.99
CA GLU A 89 -15.30 20.57 -18.17
C GLU A 89 -15.12 19.05 -17.98
N LEU A 90 -14.82 18.57 -16.77
CA LEU A 90 -14.77 17.14 -16.48
C LEU A 90 -16.14 16.46 -16.62
N ASP A 91 -17.19 17.08 -16.10
CA ASP A 91 -18.57 16.57 -16.21
C ASP A 91 -18.99 16.37 -17.68
N ARG A 92 -18.60 17.30 -18.55
CA ARG A 92 -18.85 17.20 -19.99
C ARG A 92 -18.08 16.07 -20.66
N HIS A 93 -16.81 15.91 -20.33
CA HIS A 93 -15.88 15.08 -21.12
C HIS A 93 -15.53 13.73 -20.49
N ALA A 94 -15.91 13.49 -19.24
CA ALA A 94 -15.58 12.28 -18.51
C ALA A 94 -16.76 11.80 -17.64
N HIS A 95 -16.72 10.53 -17.27
CA HIS A 95 -17.45 9.99 -16.14
C HIS A 95 -16.55 10.04 -14.92
N VAL A 96 -17.06 10.51 -13.79
CA VAL A 96 -16.32 10.64 -12.54
C VAL A 96 -17.02 9.81 -11.47
N ASP A 97 -16.28 8.88 -10.90
CA ASP A 97 -16.71 8.08 -9.76
C ASP A 97 -15.83 8.41 -8.55
N VAL A 98 -16.43 8.57 -7.38
CA VAL A 98 -15.69 8.75 -6.12
C VAL A 98 -16.05 7.64 -5.15
N SER A 99 -15.02 6.94 -4.67
CA SER A 99 -15.15 5.97 -3.60
C SER A 99 -14.37 6.42 -2.37
N ILE A 100 -15.03 6.41 -1.22
CA ILE A 100 -14.42 6.77 0.06
C ILE A 100 -14.20 5.49 0.84
N HIS A 101 -12.95 5.24 1.22
CA HIS A 101 -12.57 4.15 2.10
C HIS A 101 -12.08 4.74 3.41
N TYR A 102 -12.76 4.39 4.49
CA TYR A 102 -12.38 4.75 5.83
C TYR A 102 -11.93 3.49 6.58
N GLN A 103 -10.82 3.61 7.28
CA GLN A 103 -10.38 2.62 8.27
C GLN A 103 -10.34 3.37 9.59
N GLY A 104 -11.01 2.87 10.64
CA GLY A 104 -11.02 3.44 11.99
C GLY A 104 -12.35 3.30 12.75
N ASP A 105 -12.45 3.94 13.92
CA ASP A 105 -13.66 3.89 14.78
C ASP A 105 -14.83 4.76 14.29
N MET A 106 -14.61 5.59 13.28
CA MET A 106 -15.63 6.50 12.74
C MET A 106 -16.53 5.92 11.65
N GLY A 107 -16.39 4.64 11.31
CA GLY A 107 -17.27 3.97 10.33
C GLY A 107 -18.76 4.02 10.69
N HIS A 108 -19.09 4.18 11.97
CA HIS A 108 -20.47 4.17 12.46
C HIS A 108 -21.17 5.54 12.51
N ARG A 109 -20.46 6.67 12.51
CA ARG A 109 -21.08 8.03 12.51
C ARG A 109 -21.19 8.65 11.12
N ALA A 110 -20.39 8.13 10.20
CA ALA A 110 -20.28 8.49 8.79
C ALA A 110 -21.58 8.25 7.98
N LEU A 111 -22.47 7.34 8.39
CA LEU A 111 -23.64 6.90 7.64
C LEU A 111 -24.82 7.90 7.58
N GLY A 112 -24.66 9.12 8.11
CA GLY A 112 -25.76 10.09 8.25
C GLY A 112 -25.58 11.45 7.57
N MET A 113 -24.46 11.71 6.90
CA MET A 113 -24.20 13.02 6.28
C MET A 113 -24.54 13.03 4.80
N THR A 114 -25.80 13.36 4.49
CA THR A 114 -26.25 13.73 3.14
C THR A 114 -26.19 15.26 3.01
N PRO A 115 -25.47 15.84 2.02
CA PRO A 115 -25.49 17.28 1.79
C PRO A 115 -26.89 17.76 1.37
N GLU A 116 -27.27 18.98 1.78
CA GLU A 116 -28.49 19.65 1.30
C GLU A 116 -28.39 19.98 -0.20
N THR A 117 -29.48 19.76 -0.92
CA THR A 117 -29.61 19.93 -2.37
C THR A 117 -29.61 21.41 -2.78
N MET A 118 -28.63 21.79 -3.61
CA MET A 118 -28.63 23.02 -4.42
C MET A 118 -28.25 22.65 -5.86
N GLU A 119 -28.79 23.37 -6.85
CA GLU A 119 -28.50 23.12 -8.28
C GLU A 119 -27.00 23.12 -8.58
N ARG A 120 -26.43 21.93 -8.80
CA ARG A 120 -25.02 21.67 -9.06
C ARG A 120 -24.88 20.55 -10.09
N THR A 121 -23.75 20.50 -10.78
CA THR A 121 -23.44 19.35 -11.65
C THR A 121 -23.15 18.11 -10.80
N ALA A 122 -23.44 16.91 -11.33
CA ALA A 122 -23.21 15.66 -10.61
C ALA A 122 -21.74 15.52 -10.14
N VAL A 123 -20.79 16.00 -10.94
CA VAL A 123 -19.37 16.04 -10.59
C VAL A 123 -19.09 17.01 -9.44
N GLU A 124 -19.61 18.24 -9.47
CA GLU A 124 -19.41 19.21 -8.38
C GLU A 124 -19.97 18.68 -7.06
N GLU A 125 -21.18 18.11 -7.04
CA GLU A 125 -21.78 17.49 -5.85
C GLU A 125 -20.91 16.37 -5.29
N THR A 126 -20.41 15.50 -6.17
CA THR A 126 -19.57 14.36 -5.79
C THR A 126 -18.24 14.83 -5.17
N PHE A 127 -17.60 15.85 -5.75
CA PHE A 127 -16.36 16.40 -5.20
C PHE A 127 -16.59 17.18 -3.90
N GLU A 128 -17.72 17.90 -3.75
CA GLU A 128 -18.07 18.59 -2.51
C GLU A 128 -18.33 17.61 -1.38
N GLN A 129 -19.06 16.52 -1.66
CA GLN A 129 -19.24 15.44 -0.69
C GLN A 129 -17.89 14.86 -0.30
N ALA A 130 -17.03 14.54 -1.27
CA ALA A 130 -15.70 14.05 -0.95
C ALA A 130 -14.89 15.04 -0.07
N LYS A 131 -15.01 16.35 -0.34
CA LYS A 131 -14.38 17.41 0.46
C LYS A 131 -14.91 17.44 1.88
N SER A 132 -16.22 17.45 2.08
CA SER A 132 -16.81 17.53 3.42
C SER A 132 -16.38 16.37 4.31
N TRP A 133 -16.23 15.18 3.73
CA TRP A 133 -15.71 14.01 4.44
C TRP A 133 -14.24 14.13 4.82
N ALA A 134 -13.40 14.70 3.94
CA ALA A 134 -12.00 14.94 4.27
C ALA A 134 -11.84 16.05 5.32
N ASP A 135 -12.60 17.15 5.21
CA ASP A 135 -12.59 18.25 6.15
C ASP A 135 -13.05 17.75 7.53
N TRP A 136 -14.16 17.02 7.60
CA TRP A 136 -14.65 16.40 8.84
C TRP A 136 -13.64 15.44 9.46
N PHE A 137 -12.96 14.65 8.63
CA PHE A 137 -11.89 13.75 9.10
C PHE A 137 -10.71 14.54 9.70
N VAL A 138 -10.36 15.72 9.17
CA VAL A 138 -9.34 16.59 9.77
C VAL A 138 -9.85 17.22 11.06
N GLU A 139 -11.06 17.76 11.06
CA GLU A 139 -11.67 18.41 12.23
C GLU A 139 -11.82 17.42 13.40
N SER A 140 -12.09 16.16 13.09
CA SER A 140 -12.22 15.08 14.07
C SER A 140 -10.88 14.41 14.42
N ALA A 141 -9.74 14.99 14.04
CA ALA A 141 -8.40 14.42 14.23
C ALA A 141 -8.16 13.90 15.66
N CYS A 142 -8.58 14.68 16.66
CA CYS A 142 -8.42 14.37 18.07
C CYS A 142 -9.28 13.21 18.58
N TYR A 143 -10.24 12.71 17.80
CA TYR A 143 -11.12 11.60 18.18
C TYR A 143 -10.79 10.29 17.47
N HIS A 144 -9.76 10.28 16.62
CA HIS A 144 -9.37 9.07 15.93
C HIS A 144 -8.50 8.19 16.85
N GLU A 145 -9.11 7.19 17.49
CA GLU A 145 -8.45 6.29 18.45
C GLU A 145 -8.14 4.89 17.91
N TYR A 146 -8.39 4.65 16.62
CA TYR A 146 -8.24 3.31 16.09
C TYR A 146 -6.77 2.91 16.07
N LYS A 147 -6.49 1.69 16.53
CA LYS A 147 -5.15 1.12 16.63
C LYS A 147 -4.74 0.53 15.27
N TYR A 148 -4.00 1.29 14.45
CA TYR A 148 -3.59 0.83 13.10
C TYR A 148 -2.30 0.03 13.10
N GLN A 149 -1.38 0.37 14.00
CA GLN A 149 -0.04 -0.17 13.98
C GLN A 149 0.41 -0.52 15.37
N THR A 150 0.87 -1.75 15.55
CA THR A 150 1.56 -2.18 16.78
C THR A 150 2.91 -1.49 16.86
N VAL A 151 3.21 -0.94 18.02
CA VAL A 151 4.57 -0.56 18.40
C VAL A 151 5.17 -1.76 19.10
N LEU A 152 6.20 -2.32 18.47
CA LEU A 152 6.90 -3.49 18.98
C LEU A 152 8.16 -3.05 19.72
N ASP A 153 8.44 -3.71 20.83
CA ASP A 153 9.64 -3.49 21.62
C ASP A 153 10.34 -4.82 21.94
N ASP A 154 11.61 -4.73 22.31
CA ASP A 154 12.44 -5.89 22.61
C ASP A 154 12.10 -6.43 24.01
N TYR A 155 12.09 -7.76 24.16
CA TYR A 155 11.78 -8.40 25.44
C TYR A 155 12.79 -8.05 26.55
N GLU A 156 14.01 -7.70 26.16
CA GLU A 156 15.08 -7.29 27.09
C GLU A 156 14.74 -6.00 27.87
N ASN A 157 13.76 -5.22 27.39
CA ASN A 157 13.27 -4.01 28.07
C ASN A 157 12.21 -4.31 29.15
N LEU A 158 11.69 -5.54 29.24
CA LEU A 158 10.73 -5.94 30.27
C LEU A 158 11.42 -6.20 31.61
N ALA A 159 10.80 -5.73 32.70
CA ALA A 159 11.23 -6.11 34.03
C ALA A 159 11.09 -7.63 34.22
N ASN A 160 12.11 -8.25 34.82
CA ASN A 160 12.20 -9.69 35.08
C ASN A 160 12.23 -10.59 33.83
N PHE A 161 12.59 -10.07 32.66
CA PHE A 161 12.83 -10.94 31.50
C PHE A 161 13.99 -11.92 31.79
N PRO A 162 13.83 -13.24 31.57
CA PRO A 162 14.87 -14.21 31.92
C PRO A 162 16.17 -13.99 31.14
N HIS A 163 17.27 -13.66 31.84
CA HIS A 163 18.57 -13.33 31.22
C HIS A 163 19.17 -14.37 30.25
N ARG A 164 18.72 -15.64 30.33
CA ARG A 164 19.19 -16.73 29.47
C ARG A 164 18.21 -17.10 28.35
N GLN A 165 17.07 -16.41 28.26
CA GLN A 165 16.15 -16.55 27.15
C GLN A 165 16.72 -15.77 25.96
N LYS A 166 16.88 -16.44 24.82
CA LYS A 166 17.31 -15.80 23.59
C LYS A 166 16.08 -15.49 22.74
N THR A 167 16.07 -14.31 22.12
CA THR A 167 15.14 -13.93 21.05
C THR A 167 15.80 -14.20 19.70
N MET A 168 14.99 -14.46 18.67
CA MET A 168 15.50 -14.59 17.31
C MET A 168 15.82 -13.20 16.74
N ASP A 169 16.98 -13.03 16.13
CA ASP A 169 17.36 -11.79 15.46
C ASP A 169 16.96 -11.82 13.97
N TYR A 170 15.93 -11.06 13.62
CA TYR A 170 15.44 -10.92 12.24
C TYR A 170 16.07 -9.74 11.49
N SER A 171 17.03 -9.00 12.06
CA SER A 171 17.56 -7.77 11.47
C SER A 171 18.11 -7.98 10.06
N ALA A 172 18.84 -9.08 9.83
CA ALA A 172 19.36 -9.44 8.52
C ALA A 172 18.25 -9.94 7.58
N ALA A 173 17.36 -10.82 8.08
CA ALA A 173 16.22 -11.35 7.34
C ALA A 173 15.29 -10.22 6.83
N HIS A 174 15.06 -9.19 7.65
CA HIS A 174 14.26 -8.02 7.30
C HIS A 174 14.91 -7.21 6.17
N LYS A 175 16.22 -6.97 6.21
CA LYS A 175 16.91 -6.25 5.13
C LYS A 175 16.86 -7.00 3.81
N VAL A 176 17.12 -8.31 3.84
CA VAL A 176 17.17 -9.11 2.62
C VAL A 176 15.79 -9.42 2.06
N SER A 177 14.73 -9.41 2.88
CA SER A 177 13.35 -9.57 2.39
C SER A 177 12.95 -8.46 1.42
N TYR A 178 13.41 -7.23 1.62
CA TYR A 178 13.21 -6.13 0.66
C TYR A 178 13.92 -6.39 -0.68
N MET A 179 15.08 -7.05 -0.66
CA MET A 179 15.78 -7.44 -1.89
C MET A 179 14.96 -8.49 -2.65
N VAL A 180 14.49 -9.54 -1.96
CA VAL A 180 13.65 -10.59 -2.55
C VAL A 180 12.35 -9.99 -3.09
N LEU A 181 11.70 -9.10 -2.34
CA LEU A 181 10.49 -8.39 -2.76
C LEU A 181 10.74 -7.57 -4.04
N LYS A 182 11.84 -6.83 -4.08
CA LYS A 182 12.21 -6.02 -5.25
C LYS A 182 12.37 -6.89 -6.51
N GLU A 183 13.02 -8.05 -6.39
CA GLU A 183 13.13 -8.98 -7.51
C GLU A 183 11.77 -9.58 -7.90
N ARG A 184 10.93 -9.97 -6.92
CA ARG A 184 9.57 -10.45 -7.20
C ARG A 184 8.73 -9.44 -7.97
N VAL A 185 8.77 -8.17 -7.57
CA VAL A 185 8.03 -7.09 -8.24
C VAL A 185 8.54 -6.91 -9.67
N LYS A 186 9.86 -6.84 -9.89
CA LYS A 186 10.43 -6.72 -11.25
C LYS A 186 9.95 -7.84 -12.17
N ILE A 187 9.92 -9.08 -11.68
CA ILE A 187 9.46 -10.23 -12.47
C ILE A 187 7.98 -10.11 -12.81
N SER A 188 7.15 -9.70 -11.85
CA SER A 188 5.71 -9.46 -12.07
C SER A 188 5.48 -8.44 -13.19
N GLU A 189 6.19 -7.32 -13.12
CA GLU A 189 6.09 -6.24 -14.11
C GLU A 189 6.59 -6.71 -15.48
N LEU A 190 7.74 -7.39 -15.53
CA LEU A 190 8.28 -7.93 -16.78
C LEU A 190 7.36 -8.97 -17.40
N ALA A 191 6.79 -9.87 -16.60
CA ALA A 191 5.82 -10.83 -17.07
C ALA A 191 4.62 -10.11 -17.69
N SER A 192 4.05 -9.11 -16.99
CA SER A 192 2.94 -8.29 -17.47
C SER A 192 3.25 -7.61 -18.82
N VAL A 193 4.41 -6.96 -18.93
CA VAL A 193 4.86 -6.31 -20.18
C VAL A 193 4.99 -7.32 -21.32
N LEU A 194 5.61 -8.47 -21.05
CA LEU A 194 5.77 -9.52 -22.06
C LEU A 194 4.42 -10.14 -22.48
N GLN A 195 3.44 -10.22 -21.58
CA GLN A 195 2.08 -10.66 -21.92
C GLN A 195 1.38 -9.71 -22.90
N GLN A 196 1.67 -8.41 -22.84
CA GLN A 196 1.11 -7.41 -23.75
C GLN A 196 1.81 -7.42 -25.12
N GLY A 197 3.03 -7.96 -25.21
CA GLY A 197 3.79 -8.05 -26.45
C GLY A 197 3.25 -9.06 -27.47
N PHE A 198 3.79 -8.97 -28.69
CA PHE A 198 3.55 -9.89 -29.81
C PHE A 198 4.32 -11.19 -29.65
N LEU A 199 4.01 -11.95 -28.60
CA LEU A 199 4.59 -13.27 -28.32
C LEU A 199 3.61 -14.39 -28.67
N THR A 200 4.13 -15.58 -29.00
CA THR A 200 3.30 -16.77 -29.22
C THR A 200 2.56 -17.16 -27.94
N ALA A 201 1.38 -17.78 -28.07
CA ALA A 201 0.59 -18.24 -26.94
C ALA A 201 1.37 -19.22 -26.05
N ASP A 202 2.22 -20.07 -26.64
CA ASP A 202 3.07 -20.99 -25.89
C ASP A 202 4.10 -20.26 -25.01
N LEU A 203 4.78 -19.25 -25.57
CA LEU A 203 5.75 -18.46 -24.83
C LEU A 203 5.08 -17.66 -23.71
N LYS A 204 3.90 -17.09 -23.96
CA LYS A 204 3.09 -16.42 -22.94
C LYS A 204 2.73 -17.35 -21.78
N ARG A 205 2.33 -18.60 -22.05
CA ARG A 205 2.08 -19.60 -21.00
C ARG A 205 3.33 -19.94 -20.20
N LYS A 206 4.49 -20.09 -20.85
CA LYS A 206 5.78 -20.36 -20.18
C LYS A 206 6.21 -19.21 -19.26
N ILE A 207 6.03 -17.96 -19.68
CA ILE A 207 6.31 -16.77 -18.87
C ILE A 207 5.41 -16.73 -17.63
N ASN A 208 4.09 -16.93 -17.80
CA ASN A 208 3.16 -16.96 -16.67
C ASN A 208 3.49 -18.09 -15.68
N LYS A 209 3.82 -19.28 -16.19
CA LYS A 209 4.24 -20.39 -15.34
C LYS A 209 5.49 -20.04 -14.52
N ALA A 210 6.50 -19.44 -15.14
CA ALA A 210 7.71 -19.02 -14.45
C ALA A 210 7.44 -17.94 -13.37
N ASP A 211 6.57 -16.96 -13.66
CA ASP A 211 6.15 -15.97 -12.66
C ASP A 211 5.46 -16.62 -11.45
N ILE A 212 4.57 -17.59 -11.68
CA ILE A 212 3.88 -18.33 -10.62
C ILE A 212 4.88 -19.14 -9.78
N GLU A 213 5.78 -19.89 -10.42
CA GLU A 213 6.77 -20.73 -9.74
C GLU A 213 7.73 -19.89 -8.87
N ILE A 214 8.19 -18.76 -9.39
CA ILE A 214 9.02 -17.81 -8.63
C ILE A 214 8.22 -17.17 -7.50
N GLY A 215 6.97 -16.78 -7.75
CA GLY A 215 6.08 -16.28 -6.71
C GLY A 215 5.92 -17.26 -5.54
N SER A 216 5.76 -18.55 -5.84
CA SER A 216 5.71 -19.62 -4.83
C SER A 216 7.05 -19.79 -4.11
N ALA A 217 8.18 -19.74 -4.83
CA ALA A 217 9.51 -19.85 -4.23
C ALA A 217 9.81 -18.67 -3.27
N CYS A 218 9.45 -17.43 -3.64
CA CYS A 218 9.59 -16.28 -2.74
C CYS A 218 8.74 -16.42 -1.47
N LYS A 219 7.50 -16.93 -1.59
CA LYS A 219 6.63 -17.20 -0.42
C LYS A 219 7.24 -18.25 0.49
N GLN A 220 7.74 -19.35 -0.08
CA GLN A 220 8.38 -20.41 0.68
C GLN A 220 9.62 -19.90 1.42
N TRP A 221 10.45 -19.11 0.74
CA TRP A 221 11.61 -18.48 1.37
C TRP A 221 11.23 -17.59 2.56
N VAL A 222 10.15 -16.81 2.46
CA VAL A 222 9.67 -16.00 3.60
C VAL A 222 9.31 -16.88 4.80
N LEU A 223 8.62 -18.01 4.58
CA LEU A 223 8.26 -18.93 5.66
C LEU A 223 9.50 -19.56 6.31
N GLU A 224 10.51 -19.93 5.52
CA GLU A 224 11.76 -20.50 6.02
C GLU A 224 12.59 -19.45 6.78
N ALA A 225 12.71 -18.24 6.23
CA ALA A 225 13.39 -17.12 6.88
C ALA A 225 12.70 -16.70 8.18
N ALA A 226 11.37 -16.84 8.26
CA ALA A 226 10.60 -16.63 9.48
C ALA A 226 10.92 -17.66 10.56
N LEU A 227 11.23 -18.91 10.20
CA LEU A 227 11.60 -19.96 11.17
C LEU A 227 13.10 -19.95 11.51
N PHE A 228 13.95 -19.55 10.55
CA PHE A 228 15.41 -19.64 10.65
C PHE A 228 16.10 -18.37 10.13
N PRO A 229 15.99 -17.22 10.82
CA PRO A 229 16.47 -15.94 10.31
C PRO A 229 17.99 -15.86 10.13
N ALA A 230 18.77 -16.65 10.87
CA ALA A 230 20.22 -16.69 10.76
C ALA A 230 20.72 -17.10 9.37
N GLY A 231 19.98 -17.96 8.66
CA GLY A 231 20.31 -18.41 7.31
C GLY A 231 19.65 -17.58 6.19
N ALA A 232 18.88 -16.54 6.53
CA ALA A 232 18.03 -15.84 5.57
C ALA A 232 18.80 -15.16 4.44
N VAL A 233 20.00 -14.63 4.74
CA VAL A 233 20.83 -13.94 3.73
C VAL A 233 21.31 -14.92 2.67
N GLU A 234 21.89 -16.05 3.08
CA GLU A 234 22.42 -17.07 2.18
C GLU A 234 21.30 -17.67 1.32
N SER A 235 20.19 -18.08 1.94
CA SER A 235 19.06 -18.65 1.20
C SER A 235 18.40 -17.66 0.24
N ALA A 236 18.40 -16.36 0.57
CA ALA A 236 17.91 -15.33 -0.34
C ALA A 236 18.81 -15.17 -1.57
N MET A 237 20.14 -15.25 -1.41
CA MET A 237 21.06 -15.17 -2.55
C MET A 237 20.83 -16.34 -3.50
N VAL A 238 20.67 -17.56 -2.97
CA VAL A 238 20.33 -18.76 -3.76
C VAL A 238 19.01 -18.55 -4.52
N LEU A 239 17.99 -17.96 -3.89
CA LEU A 239 16.73 -17.64 -4.54
C LEU A 239 16.90 -16.61 -5.67
N ILE A 240 17.70 -15.56 -5.47
CA ILE A 240 17.96 -14.52 -6.48
C ILE A 240 18.75 -15.09 -7.67
N GLU A 241 19.71 -15.98 -7.43
CA GLU A 241 20.41 -16.71 -8.49
C GLU A 241 19.45 -17.57 -9.30
N LYS A 242 18.55 -18.31 -8.62
CA LYS A 242 17.50 -19.08 -9.27
C LYS A 242 16.60 -18.20 -10.12
N ILE A 243 16.14 -17.06 -9.60
CA ILE A 243 15.37 -16.05 -10.35
C ILE A 243 16.11 -15.64 -11.64
N THR A 244 17.41 -15.40 -11.52
CA THR A 244 18.23 -14.96 -12.65
C THR A 244 18.30 -16.02 -13.74
N ALA A 245 18.56 -17.27 -13.34
CA ALA A 245 18.61 -18.40 -14.27
C ALA A 245 17.23 -18.73 -14.87
N ASP A 246 16.18 -18.71 -14.05
CA ASP A 246 14.87 -19.22 -14.44
C ASP A 246 13.97 -18.21 -15.15
N PHE A 247 14.25 -16.91 -15.00
CA PHE A 247 13.46 -15.86 -15.64
C PHE A 247 14.30 -14.93 -16.50
N TYR A 248 15.24 -14.19 -15.92
CA TYR A 248 15.96 -13.15 -16.64
C TYR A 248 16.73 -13.70 -17.84
N ALA A 249 17.51 -14.77 -17.65
CA ALA A 249 18.28 -15.40 -18.73
C ALA A 249 17.40 -15.92 -19.87
N LYS A 250 16.16 -16.35 -19.57
CA LYS A 250 15.25 -16.95 -20.56
C LYS A 250 14.44 -15.90 -21.31
N TYR A 251 14.01 -14.84 -20.64
CA TYR A 251 12.93 -13.98 -21.15
C TYR A 251 13.30 -12.53 -21.43
N LEU A 252 14.39 -12.00 -20.86
CA LEU A 252 14.77 -10.58 -21.03
C LEU A 252 14.93 -10.19 -22.52
N ARG A 253 15.42 -11.11 -23.34
CA ARG A 253 15.62 -10.93 -24.80
C ARG A 253 14.34 -10.62 -25.59
N TYR A 254 13.16 -10.88 -25.01
CA TYR A 254 11.87 -10.63 -25.65
C TYR A 254 11.29 -9.25 -25.32
N LEU A 255 11.97 -8.46 -24.49
CA LEU A 255 11.66 -7.04 -24.30
C LEU A 255 12.05 -6.29 -25.58
N VAL A 256 11.08 -6.05 -26.44
CA VAL A 256 11.28 -5.27 -27.67
C VAL A 256 11.64 -3.83 -27.30
N ARG A 257 12.79 -3.33 -27.76
CA ARG A 257 13.03 -1.88 -27.87
C ARG A 257 12.00 -1.34 -28.86
N HIS A 258 11.04 -0.54 -28.41
CA HIS A 258 10.24 0.25 -29.35
C HIS A 258 11.19 1.13 -30.17
N PRO A 259 11.33 0.95 -31.50
CA PRO A 259 11.85 2.04 -32.31
C PRO A 259 10.82 3.18 -32.24
N PRO A 260 11.24 4.46 -32.22
CA PRO A 260 10.30 5.56 -32.34
C PRO A 260 9.49 5.37 -33.62
N GLN A 261 8.17 5.38 -33.50
CA GLN A 261 7.27 5.35 -34.66
C GLN A 261 7.48 6.63 -35.47
N CYS A 262 8.39 6.60 -36.45
CA CYS A 262 8.35 7.54 -37.56
C CYS A 262 7.28 7.06 -38.54
N SER A 263 6.05 7.53 -38.36
CA SER A 263 5.06 7.53 -39.42
C SER A 263 5.46 8.61 -40.44
N PHE A 264 6.10 8.21 -41.54
CA PHE A 264 6.07 9.00 -42.77
C PHE A 264 4.74 8.72 -43.47
N ILE A 265 3.87 9.72 -43.49
CA ILE A 265 2.80 9.82 -44.46
C ILE A 265 3.36 10.68 -45.60
N ALA A 266 3.45 10.10 -46.80
CA ALA A 266 3.48 10.81 -48.06
C ALA A 266 2.20 10.44 -48.82
#